data_AF-A0A970NA46-F1
#
_entry.id   AF-A0A970NA46-F1
#
_cell.length_a   1.000
_cell.length_b   1.000
_cell.length_c   1.000
_cell.angle_alpha   90.00
_cell.angle_beta   90.00
_cell.angle_gamma   90.00
#
_symmetry.space_group_name_H-M   'P 1'
#
loop_
_entity.id
_entity.type
_entity.pdbx_description
1 polymer ?
#
loop_
_entity_poly.entity_id
_entity_poly.type
_entity_poly.pdbx_seq_one_letter_code
_entity_poly.pdbx_strand_id
1 'polypeptide(L)'
;MYAFTAEEQWTSKAQVRVPEPNQLENYLDIEESYHRYAMLDSNTTLDTQKALEEAFTIFSTSLFATDAKLDAIRNSTYYQALAQNLGDETEQLSLLNNMASRDLSASEAIKGNRFIYNAQFTAKTRADARQTLVEALAIINSKALDLLYERQENRIKNRILALETQSLR
;
A
#
# COMPACT_ATOMS: atom_id res chain seq x y z
N MET A 1 -11.83 45.66 -9.12
CA MET A 1 -10.85 44.66 -8.65
C MET A 1 -11.62 43.56 -7.96
N TYR A 2 -11.71 42.37 -8.55
CA TYR A 2 -12.30 41.18 -7.92
C TYR A 2 -11.12 40.32 -7.47
N ALA A 3 -10.85 40.27 -6.16
CA ALA A 3 -9.80 39.42 -5.62
C ALA A 3 -10.36 38.00 -5.51
N PHE A 4 -9.86 37.09 -6.36
CA PHE A 4 -10.00 35.65 -6.15
C PHE A 4 -9.20 35.28 -4.90
N THR A 5 -9.86 35.21 -3.75
CA THR A 5 -9.26 34.54 -2.58
C THR A 5 -9.33 33.05 -2.86
N ALA A 6 -8.18 32.44 -3.19
CA ALA A 6 -8.10 30.99 -3.25
C ALA A 6 -8.48 30.42 -1.88
N GLU A 7 -9.38 29.43 -1.84
CA GLU A 7 -9.70 28.73 -0.59
C GLU A 7 -8.41 28.17 0.03
N GLU A 8 -8.23 28.39 1.33
CA GLU A 8 -7.04 27.93 2.04
C GLU A 8 -7.00 26.40 2.04
N GLN A 9 -5.86 25.83 1.62
CA GLN A 9 -5.63 24.39 1.55
C GLN A 9 -4.34 24.02 2.27
N TRP A 10 -4.37 22.87 2.93
CA TRP A 10 -3.25 22.32 3.69
C TRP A 10 -2.80 21.01 3.05
N THR A 11 -1.50 20.88 2.78
CA THR A 11 -0.91 19.65 2.26
C THR A 11 -0.06 18.98 3.34
N SER A 12 -0.39 17.73 3.67
CA SER A 12 0.46 16.87 4.48
C SER A 12 1.39 16.08 3.56
N LYS A 13 2.63 15.83 4.02
CA LYS A 13 3.64 15.09 3.27
C LYS A 13 4.24 13.99 4.14
N ALA A 14 4.50 12.84 3.54
CA ALA A 14 5.16 11.71 4.15
C ALA A 14 6.18 11.12 3.18
N GLN A 15 7.21 10.49 3.73
CA GLN A 15 8.17 9.70 2.97
C GLN A 15 8.05 8.25 3.41
N VAL A 16 7.95 7.35 2.45
CA VAL A 16 7.83 5.91 2.65
C VAL A 16 9.03 5.23 2.02
N ARG A 17 9.60 4.25 2.71
CA ARG A 17 10.83 3.55 2.30
C ARG A 17 10.71 2.05 2.55
N VAL A 18 11.62 1.28 1.99
CA VAL A 18 11.77 -0.17 2.27
C VAL A 18 11.74 -0.40 3.79
N PRO A 19 10.94 -1.36 4.27
CA PRO A 19 10.83 -1.64 5.68
C PRO A 19 12.14 -2.23 6.23
N GLU A 20 12.39 -1.97 7.51
CA GLU A 20 13.43 -2.66 8.26
C GLU A 20 13.00 -4.10 8.57
N PRO A 21 13.94 -5.05 8.77
CA PRO A 21 13.60 -6.45 9.03
C PRO A 21 12.60 -6.66 10.18
N ASN A 22 12.73 -5.90 11.27
CA ASN A 22 11.85 -5.99 12.43
C ASN A 22 10.40 -5.54 12.15
N GLN A 23 10.15 -4.78 11.08
CA GLN A 23 8.80 -4.36 10.69
C GLN A 23 8.04 -5.45 9.94
N LEU A 24 8.74 -6.49 9.45
CA LEU A 24 8.18 -7.63 8.73
C LEU A 24 8.64 -8.98 9.30
N GLU A 25 9.02 -9.02 10.59
CA GLU A 25 9.58 -10.21 11.26
C GLU A 25 8.73 -11.47 11.03
N ASN A 26 7.42 -11.39 11.30
CA ASN A 26 6.51 -12.53 11.09
C ASN A 26 6.51 -13.05 9.64
N TYR A 27 6.56 -12.16 8.65
CA TYR A 27 6.61 -12.55 7.25
C TYR A 27 7.95 -13.20 6.89
N LEU A 28 9.05 -12.63 7.38
CA LEU A 28 10.41 -13.14 7.16
C LEU A 28 10.60 -14.52 7.79
N ASP A 29 10.05 -14.76 8.98
CA ASP A 29 10.11 -16.07 9.66
C ASP A 29 9.41 -17.17 8.84
N ILE A 30 8.28 -16.82 8.21
CA ILE A 30 7.55 -17.76 7.35
C ILE A 30 8.31 -17.98 6.04
N GLU A 31 8.89 -16.93 5.44
CA GLU A 31 9.73 -17.09 4.24
C GLU A 31 10.96 -17.95 4.55
N GLU A 32 11.63 -17.74 5.68
CA GLU A 32 12.78 -18.53 6.08
C GLU A 32 12.38 -20.00 6.28
N SER A 33 11.25 -20.24 6.95
CA SER A 33 10.71 -21.58 7.12
C SER A 33 10.35 -22.24 5.79
N TYR A 34 9.78 -21.49 4.85
CA TYR A 34 9.52 -21.98 3.51
C TYR A 34 10.82 -22.37 2.81
N HIS A 35 11.84 -21.52 2.80
CA HIS A 35 13.14 -21.85 2.21
C HIS A 35 13.79 -23.08 2.87
N ARG A 36 13.72 -23.20 4.19
CA ARG A 36 14.28 -24.35 4.92
C ARG A 36 13.61 -25.67 4.58
N TYR A 37 12.28 -25.69 4.43
CA TYR A 37 11.51 -26.94 4.32
C TYR A 37 10.99 -27.25 2.92
N ALA A 38 10.58 -26.24 2.16
CA ALA A 38 10.05 -26.42 0.81
C ALA A 38 11.18 -26.63 -0.22
N MET A 39 12.36 -26.08 0.03
CA MET A 39 13.48 -26.01 -0.91
C MET A 39 14.64 -26.94 -0.51
N LEU A 40 14.37 -28.02 0.21
CA LEU A 40 15.38 -28.96 0.76
C LEU A 40 16.44 -29.47 -0.24
N ASP A 41 16.11 -29.55 -1.53
CA ASP A 41 17.05 -30.00 -2.58
C ASP A 41 17.90 -28.86 -3.18
N SER A 42 17.55 -27.61 -2.88
CA SER A 42 18.29 -26.41 -3.30
C SER A 42 18.95 -25.78 -2.08
N ASN A 43 20.26 -25.59 -2.11
CA ASN A 43 21.04 -24.95 -1.04
C ASN A 43 20.77 -23.43 -0.98
N THR A 44 19.50 -23.02 -1.05
CA THR A 44 19.04 -21.64 -1.24
C THR A 44 18.50 -21.12 0.08
N THR A 45 19.27 -20.26 0.72
CA THR A 45 18.84 -19.52 1.91
C THR A 45 17.95 -18.34 1.51
N LEU A 46 17.13 -17.86 2.46
CA LEU A 46 16.36 -16.63 2.28
C LEU A 46 17.32 -15.45 2.02
N ASP A 47 17.04 -14.69 0.98
CA ASP A 47 17.60 -13.35 0.79
C ASP A 47 16.66 -12.33 1.44
N THR A 48 16.95 -11.98 2.70
CA THR A 48 16.12 -11.06 3.50
C THR A 48 15.95 -9.72 2.82
N GLN A 49 17.03 -9.17 2.23
CA GLN A 49 16.98 -7.86 1.59
C GLN A 49 16.04 -7.90 0.39
N LYS A 50 16.16 -8.93 -0.45
CA LYS A 50 15.26 -9.10 -1.58
C LYS A 50 13.80 -9.28 -1.15
N ALA A 51 13.54 -10.02 -0.07
CA ALA A 51 12.18 -10.20 0.44
C ALA A 51 11.56 -8.87 0.91
N LEU A 52 12.34 -8.00 1.58
CA LEU A 52 11.90 -6.66 1.97
C LEU A 52 11.65 -5.75 0.76
N GLU A 53 12.50 -5.83 -0.26
CA GLU A 53 12.35 -5.09 -1.52
C GLU A 53 11.10 -5.53 -2.30
N GLU A 54 10.81 -6.84 -2.33
CA GLU A 54 9.60 -7.39 -2.94
C GLU A 54 8.34 -6.93 -2.19
N ALA A 55 8.34 -6.97 -0.86
CA ALA A 55 7.25 -6.45 -0.05
C ALA A 55 7.01 -4.95 -0.31
N PHE A 56 8.08 -4.15 -0.34
CA PHE A 56 7.99 -2.73 -0.66
C PHE A 56 7.54 -2.48 -2.11
N THR A 57 7.87 -3.37 -3.05
CA THR A 57 7.42 -3.28 -4.45
C THR A 57 5.90 -3.46 -4.54
N ILE A 58 5.32 -4.38 -3.78
CA ILE A 58 3.86 -4.54 -3.71
C ILE A 58 3.22 -3.25 -3.18
N PHE A 59 3.69 -2.77 -2.03
CA PHE A 59 3.19 -1.54 -1.42
C PHE A 59 3.30 -0.33 -2.37
N SER A 60 4.48 -0.10 -2.96
CA SER A 60 4.71 1.04 -3.83
C SER A 60 3.88 0.95 -5.11
N THR A 61 3.73 -0.24 -5.70
CA THR A 61 2.82 -0.43 -6.85
C THR A 61 1.39 -0.03 -6.48
N SER A 62 0.89 -0.48 -5.33
CA SER A 62 -0.44 -0.07 -4.83
C SER A 62 -0.52 1.43 -4.54
N LEU A 63 0.55 2.06 -4.06
CA LEU A 63 0.59 3.51 -3.82
C LEU A 63 0.38 4.34 -5.09
N PHE A 64 0.84 3.84 -6.25
CA PHE A 64 0.64 4.49 -7.55
C PHE A 64 -0.65 4.08 -8.25
N ALA A 65 -1.26 2.96 -7.87
CA ALA A 65 -2.43 2.41 -8.55
C ALA A 65 -3.72 3.19 -8.25
N THR A 66 -4.49 3.51 -9.30
CA THR A 66 -5.70 4.34 -9.20
C THR A 66 -6.78 3.68 -8.35
N ASP A 67 -7.01 2.39 -8.53
CA ASP A 67 -7.98 1.59 -7.78
C ASP A 67 -7.63 1.53 -6.29
N ALA A 68 -6.36 1.34 -5.95
CA ALA A 68 -5.89 1.35 -4.57
C ALA A 68 -6.06 2.73 -3.91
N LYS A 69 -5.79 3.83 -4.64
CA LYS A 69 -6.05 5.19 -4.16
C LYS A 69 -7.55 5.45 -3.94
N LEU A 70 -8.39 5.04 -4.89
CA LEU A 70 -9.85 5.18 -4.78
C LEU A 70 -10.35 4.44 -3.54
N ASP A 71 -9.91 3.21 -3.34
CA ASP A 71 -10.31 2.43 -2.17
C ASP A 71 -9.79 3.04 -0.85
N ALA A 72 -8.53 3.46 -0.81
CA ALA A 72 -7.95 4.11 0.37
C ALA A 72 -8.71 5.39 0.76
N ILE A 73 -9.05 6.22 -0.23
CA ILE A 73 -9.85 7.44 0.02
C ILE A 73 -11.28 7.08 0.42
N ARG A 74 -11.93 6.13 -0.26
CA ARG A 74 -13.31 5.71 0.07
C ARG A 74 -13.43 5.26 1.52
N ASN A 75 -12.40 4.59 2.03
CA ASN A 75 -12.34 4.08 3.39
C ASN A 75 -11.76 5.09 4.40
N SER A 76 -11.42 6.30 3.98
CA SER A 76 -10.93 7.36 4.88
C SER A 76 -12.07 8.08 5.61
N THR A 77 -11.79 8.50 6.84
CA THR A 77 -12.76 9.22 7.69
C THR A 77 -13.19 10.55 7.03
N TYR A 78 -12.24 11.25 6.41
CA TYR A 78 -12.50 12.55 5.79
C TYR A 78 -13.43 12.45 4.57
N TYR A 79 -13.22 11.47 3.69
CA TYR A 79 -14.15 11.23 2.58
C TYR A 79 -15.54 10.86 3.10
N GLN A 80 -15.63 9.94 4.07
CA GLN A 80 -16.93 9.50 4.62
C GLN A 80 -17.71 10.67 5.22
N ALA A 81 -17.04 11.56 5.95
CA ALA A 81 -17.67 12.75 6.51
C ALA A 81 -18.19 13.72 5.43
N LEU A 82 -17.41 13.93 4.36
CA LEU A 82 -17.86 14.78 3.24
C LEU A 82 -19.01 14.13 2.45
N ALA A 83 -18.90 12.83 2.17
CA ALA A 83 -19.89 12.08 1.40
C ALA A 83 -21.25 11.98 2.11
N GLN A 84 -21.27 11.89 3.45
CA GLN A 84 -22.52 11.88 4.23
C GLN A 84 -23.36 13.16 4.06
N ASN A 85 -22.72 14.28 3.71
CA ASN A 85 -23.40 15.55 3.45
C ASN A 85 -23.85 15.70 2.00
N LEU A 86 -23.49 14.75 1.12
CA LEU A 86 -23.90 14.71 -0.29
C LEU A 86 -25.09 13.78 -0.44
N GLY A 87 -26.18 14.30 -1.02
CA GLY A 87 -27.43 13.55 -1.21
C GLY A 87 -27.46 12.68 -2.48
N ASP A 88 -26.50 12.84 -3.39
CA ASP A 88 -26.43 12.16 -4.68
C ASP A 88 -25.19 11.26 -4.79
N GLU A 89 -25.38 10.02 -5.24
CA GLU A 89 -24.32 9.05 -5.51
C GLU A 89 -23.34 9.55 -6.58
N THR A 90 -23.83 10.32 -7.56
CA THR A 90 -22.99 10.91 -8.62
C THR A 90 -22.01 11.93 -8.05
N GLU A 91 -22.47 12.77 -7.12
CA GLU A 91 -21.62 13.75 -6.43
C GLU A 91 -20.59 13.06 -5.54
N GLN A 92 -20.98 12.01 -4.82
CA GLN A 92 -20.06 11.22 -3.99
C GLN A 92 -18.97 10.54 -4.83
N LEU A 93 -19.31 10.01 -6.01
CA LEU A 93 -18.35 9.41 -6.93
C LEU A 93 -17.41 10.46 -7.52
N SER A 94 -17.93 11.63 -7.90
CA SER A 94 -17.13 12.76 -8.37
C SER A 94 -16.14 13.23 -7.30
N LEU A 95 -16.61 13.40 -6.06
CA LEU A 95 -15.76 13.74 -4.92
C LEU A 95 -14.65 12.71 -4.73
N LEU A 96 -14.99 11.41 -4.74
CA LEU A 96 -14.03 10.33 -4.56
C LEU A 96 -12.94 10.37 -5.64
N ASN A 97 -13.34 10.49 -6.90
CA ASN A 97 -12.41 10.56 -8.04
C ASN A 97 -11.50 11.79 -7.95
N ASN A 98 -12.05 12.95 -7.58
CA ASN A 98 -11.27 14.17 -7.40
C ASN A 98 -10.23 14.00 -6.29
N MET A 99 -10.63 13.48 -5.13
CA MET A 99 -9.72 13.28 -4.01
C MET A 99 -8.61 12.26 -4.34
N ALA A 100 -8.95 11.14 -4.98
CA ALA A 100 -7.98 10.11 -5.32
C ALA A 100 -7.00 10.52 -6.44
N SER A 101 -7.43 11.38 -7.38
CA SER A 101 -6.61 11.79 -8.53
C SER A 101 -5.85 13.09 -8.32
N ARG A 102 -6.40 14.05 -7.55
CA ARG A 102 -5.83 15.39 -7.36
C ARG A 102 -5.23 15.57 -5.98
N ASP A 103 -5.93 15.12 -4.94
CA ASP A 103 -5.55 15.42 -3.56
C ASP A 103 -4.54 14.41 -3.02
N LEU A 104 -4.71 13.11 -3.31
CA LEU A 104 -3.75 12.06 -2.99
C LEU A 104 -2.74 11.86 -4.13
N SER A 105 -1.48 12.22 -3.89
CA SER A 105 -0.42 12.01 -4.87
C SER A 105 0.81 11.31 -4.28
N ALA A 106 1.50 10.59 -5.15
CA ALA A 106 2.73 9.89 -4.85
C ALA A 106 3.76 10.21 -5.95
N SER A 107 5.03 10.29 -5.58
CA SER A 107 6.13 10.61 -6.49
C SER A 107 7.45 10.01 -6.03
N GLU A 108 8.41 9.91 -6.94
CA GLU A 108 9.78 9.53 -6.58
C GLU A 108 10.36 10.53 -5.56
N ALA A 109 10.89 10.02 -4.45
CA ALA A 109 11.59 10.88 -3.49
C ALA A 109 13.01 11.23 -3.98
N ILE A 110 13.66 10.29 -4.65
CA ILE A 110 14.95 10.46 -5.30
C ILE A 110 14.84 9.85 -6.69
N LYS A 111 15.23 10.61 -7.72
CA LYS A 111 15.08 10.19 -9.12
C LYS A 111 15.75 8.83 -9.37
N GLY A 112 14.97 7.86 -9.85
CA GLY A 112 15.45 6.51 -10.16
C GLY A 112 15.69 5.60 -8.94
N ASN A 113 15.39 6.06 -7.72
CA ASN A 113 15.46 5.23 -6.52
C ASN A 113 14.08 4.61 -6.22
N ARG A 114 13.96 3.29 -6.38
CA ARG A 114 12.71 2.55 -6.18
C ARG A 114 12.46 2.13 -4.73
N PHE A 115 13.36 2.48 -3.82
CA PHE A 115 13.28 2.09 -2.41
C PHE A 115 12.73 3.21 -1.52
N ILE A 116 12.31 4.32 -2.12
CA ILE A 116 11.81 5.48 -1.39
C ILE A 116 10.87 6.34 -2.24
N TYR A 117 9.71 6.69 -1.70
CA TYR A 117 8.70 7.51 -2.37
C TYR A 117 8.19 8.60 -1.44
N ASN A 118 7.74 9.71 -2.03
CA ASN A 118 6.97 10.73 -1.35
C ASN A 118 5.48 10.43 -1.55
N ALA A 119 4.69 10.63 -0.49
CA ALA A 119 3.24 10.62 -0.54
C ALA A 119 2.71 11.93 0.08
N GLN A 120 1.64 12.46 -0.47
CA GLN A 120 1.03 13.67 0.06
C GLN A 120 -0.49 13.65 -0.11
N PHE A 121 -1.16 14.37 0.78
CA PHE A 121 -2.59 14.59 0.71
C PHE A 121 -2.93 16.05 1.01
N THR A 122 -3.85 16.62 0.22
CA THR A 122 -4.31 18.01 0.38
C THR A 122 -5.75 18.04 0.89
N ALA A 123 -6.03 18.87 1.89
CA ALA A 123 -7.37 19.05 2.45
C ALA A 123 -7.61 20.49 2.92
N LYS A 124 -8.85 20.78 3.34
CA LYS A 124 -9.23 22.12 3.84
C LYS A 124 -8.59 22.48 5.18
N THR A 125 -8.28 21.50 6.02
CA THR A 125 -7.63 21.72 7.31
C THR A 125 -6.34 20.91 7.43
N ARG A 126 -5.41 21.39 8.25
CA ARG A 126 -4.17 20.67 8.57
C ARG A 126 -4.45 19.30 9.21
N ALA A 127 -5.50 19.21 10.03
CA ALA A 127 -5.88 17.99 10.72
C ALA A 127 -6.34 16.92 9.71
N ASP A 128 -7.26 17.30 8.83
CA ASP A 128 -7.79 16.41 7.78
C ASP A 128 -6.70 15.98 6.81
N ALA A 129 -5.83 16.90 6.40
CA ALA A 129 -4.72 16.60 5.50
C ALA A 129 -3.80 15.53 6.07
N ARG A 130 -3.43 15.67 7.35
CA ARG A 130 -2.55 14.73 8.05
C ARG A 130 -3.23 13.40 8.31
N GLN A 131 -4.45 13.43 8.85
CA GLN A 131 -5.18 12.21 9.22
C GLN A 131 -5.48 11.36 7.99
N THR A 132 -6.00 11.96 6.93
CA THR A 132 -6.34 11.25 5.70
C THR A 132 -5.10 10.63 5.05
N LEU A 133 -3.96 11.33 5.06
CA LEU A 133 -2.71 10.75 4.54
C LEU A 133 -2.28 9.50 5.34
N VAL A 134 -2.36 9.56 6.67
CA VAL A 134 -2.00 8.43 7.54
C VAL A 134 -2.94 7.25 7.31
N GLU A 135 -4.25 7.50 7.27
CA GLU A 135 -5.27 6.47 7.01
C GLU A 135 -5.07 5.84 5.63
N ALA A 136 -4.88 6.64 4.59
CA ALA A 136 -4.69 6.14 3.23
C ALA A 136 -3.43 5.26 3.13
N LEU A 137 -2.30 5.69 3.70
CA LEU A 137 -1.07 4.89 3.73
C LEU A 137 -1.25 3.60 4.54
N ALA A 138 -1.98 3.64 5.66
CA ALA A 138 -2.26 2.46 6.47
C ALA A 138 -3.13 1.44 5.71
N ILE A 139 -4.16 1.90 5.01
CA ILE A 139 -5.03 1.04 4.19
C ILE A 139 -4.24 0.39 3.05
N ILE A 140 -3.44 1.18 2.32
CA ILE A 140 -2.58 0.67 1.24
C ILE A 140 -1.56 -0.34 1.79
N ASN A 141 -0.95 -0.06 2.94
CA ASN A 141 -0.02 -0.97 3.60
C ASN A 141 -0.69 -2.29 4.01
N SER A 142 -1.87 -2.23 4.62
CA SER A 142 -2.62 -3.43 5.01
C SER A 142 -2.91 -4.31 3.81
N LYS A 143 -3.39 -3.74 2.70
CA LYS A 143 -3.67 -4.51 1.48
C LYS A 143 -2.42 -5.11 0.85
N ALA A 144 -1.30 -4.38 0.91
CA ALA A 144 -0.02 -4.90 0.42
C ALA A 144 0.45 -6.09 1.26
N LEU A 145 0.30 -6.02 2.58
CA LEU A 145 0.56 -7.12 3.51
C LEU A 145 -0.36 -8.33 3.24
N ASP A 146 -1.66 -8.10 3.03
CA ASP A 146 -2.61 -9.17 2.73
C ASP A 146 -2.22 -9.92 1.44
N LEU A 147 -1.90 -9.18 0.37
CA LEU A 147 -1.41 -9.77 -0.89
C LEU A 147 -0.09 -10.52 -0.72
N LEU A 148 0.80 -10.02 0.15
CA LEU A 148 2.07 -10.66 0.45
C LEU A 148 1.85 -12.04 1.11
N TYR A 149 0.99 -12.09 2.13
CA TYR A 149 0.65 -13.35 2.80
C TYR A 149 -0.14 -14.31 1.89
N GLU A 150 -1.07 -13.81 1.08
CA GLU A 150 -1.81 -14.65 0.12
C GLU A 150 -0.86 -15.33 -0.88
N ARG A 151 0.12 -14.58 -1.41
CA ARG A 151 1.14 -15.14 -2.31
C ARG A 151 1.97 -16.21 -1.63
N GLN A 152 2.37 -15.97 -0.38
CA GLN A 152 3.13 -16.93 0.41
C GLN A 152 2.32 -18.21 0.69
N GLU A 153 1.05 -18.07 1.09
CA GLU A 153 0.14 -19.20 1.30
C GLU A 153 -0.02 -20.03 0.02
N ASN A 154 -0.19 -19.37 -1.13
CA ASN A 154 -0.29 -20.04 -2.42
C ASN A 154 0.99 -20.80 -2.80
N ARG A 155 2.18 -20.24 -2.51
CA ARG A 155 3.46 -20.93 -2.71
C ARG A 155 3.55 -22.20 -1.85
N ILE A 156 3.15 -22.11 -0.58
CA ILE A 156 3.12 -23.26 0.34
C ILE A 156 2.16 -24.34 -0.18
N LYS A 157 0.92 -23.98 -0.53
CA LYS A 157 -0.09 -24.92 -1.07
C LYS A 157 0.40 -25.63 -2.33
N ASN A 158 0.97 -24.88 -3.26
CA ASN A 158 1.51 -25.44 -4.51
C ASN A 158 2.66 -26.41 -4.24
N ARG A 159 3.51 -26.13 -3.25
CA ARG A 159 4.58 -27.08 -2.88
C ARG A 159 4.04 -28.35 -2.26
N ILE A 160 3.07 -28.26 -1.35
CA ILE A 160 2.42 -29.42 -0.74
C ILE A 160 1.85 -30.33 -1.83
N LEU A 161 1.07 -29.77 -2.76
CA LEU A 161 0.49 -30.51 -3.88
C LEU A 161 1.56 -31.20 -4.75
N ALA A 162 2.69 -30.53 -5.00
CA ALA A 162 3.79 -31.10 -5.76
C ALA A 162 4.43 -32.31 -5.04
N LEU A 163 4.62 -32.22 -3.72
CA LEU A 163 5.16 -33.31 -2.90
C LEU A 163 4.21 -34.50 -2.82
N GLU A 164 2.91 -34.25 -2.64
CA GLU A 164 1.88 -35.30 -2.67
C GLU A 164 1.87 -36.03 -4.01
N THR A 165 1.92 -35.29 -5.13
CA THR A 165 1.95 -35.86 -6.48
C THR A 165 3.21 -36.68 -6.74
N GLN A 166 4.36 -36.28 -6.16
CA GLN A 166 5.61 -37.06 -6.25
C GLN A 166 5.53 -38.34 -5.43
N SER A 167 4.92 -38.33 -4.24
CA SER A 167 4.80 -39.51 -3.38
C SER A 167 3.88 -40.61 -3.93
N LEU A 168 3.00 -40.26 -4.88
CA LEU A 168 2.07 -41.18 -5.55
C LEU A 168 2.65 -41.84 -6.81
N ARG A 169 3.87 -41.48 -7.22
CA ARG A 169 4.60 -42.06 -8.36
C ARG A 169 5.66 -43.03 -7.88
#